data_AF-A0AAD5RDL9-F1
#
_entry.id   AF-A0AAD5RDL9-F1
#
_cell.length_a   1.000
_cell.length_b   1.000
_cell.length_c   1.000
_cell.angle_alpha   90.00
_cell.angle_beta   90.00
_cell.angle_gamma   90.00
#
_symmetry.space_group_name_H-M   'P 1'
#
loop_
_entity.id
_entity.type
_entity.pdbx_description
1 polymer ?
#
loop_
_entity_poly.entity_id
_entity_poly.type
_entity_poly.pdbx_seq_one_letter_code
_entity_poly.pdbx_strand_id
1 'polypeptide(L)'
;MDDTLIGISRLLRLLSCYNSNEKIIIGERYGYGFSTPGSTGYDYPTGGSGMVFSTPAVQTIASECACPADDSPDDMIIGVCARKTGIVIVHNAAFHQARHIDYPESYIRRIPPISFHKFDDIDPFSVYKTYLYEPSTARKEEKSEL
;
A
#
# COMPACT_ATOMS: atom_id res chain seq x y z
N MET A 1 -4.71 1.17 -15.89
CA MET A 1 -3.42 0.65 -16.35
C MET A 1 -2.68 0.18 -15.10
N ASP A 2 -1.88 -0.88 -15.16
CA ASP A 2 -1.09 -1.32 -14.02
C ASP A 2 0.28 -0.63 -14.10
N ASP A 3 0.38 0.54 -13.44
CA ASP A 3 1.51 1.48 -13.50
C ASP A 3 2.23 1.62 -12.14
N THR A 4 2.16 0.56 -11.30
CA THR A 4 2.80 0.52 -9.98
C THR A 4 4.02 -0.40 -9.94
N LEU A 5 5.16 0.12 -9.50
CA LEU A 5 6.33 -0.69 -9.18
C LEU A 5 6.27 -1.15 -7.72
N ILE A 6 6.60 -2.42 -7.45
CA ILE A 6 6.55 -3.00 -6.10
C ILE A 6 7.84 -3.74 -5.76
N GLY A 7 8.45 -3.40 -4.62
CA GLY A 7 9.57 -4.10 -4.01
C GLY A 7 9.12 -5.29 -3.15
N ILE A 8 9.06 -6.48 -3.74
CA ILE A 8 8.51 -7.70 -3.11
C ILE A 8 9.21 -8.06 -1.79
N SER A 9 10.54 -7.98 -1.72
CA SER A 9 11.27 -8.34 -0.49
C SER A 9 10.90 -7.46 0.70
N ARG A 10 10.72 -6.16 0.48
CA ARG A 10 10.28 -5.24 1.54
C ARG A 10 8.82 -5.40 1.89
N LEU A 11 7.98 -5.66 0.89
CA LEU A 11 6.58 -6.00 1.12
C LEU A 11 6.47 -7.22 2.05
N LEU A 12 7.14 -8.34 1.73
CA LEU A 12 7.10 -9.54 2.57
C LEU A 12 7.63 -9.29 3.98
N ARG A 13 8.72 -8.52 4.12
CA ARG A 13 9.25 -8.13 5.44
C ARG A 13 8.24 -7.32 6.24
N LEU A 14 7.53 -6.39 5.59
CA LEU A 14 6.46 -5.65 6.25
C LEU A 14 5.34 -6.59 6.71
N LEU A 15 4.88 -7.48 5.84
CA LEU A 15 3.77 -8.38 6.13
C LEU A 15 4.08 -9.36 7.27
N SER A 16 5.34 -9.73 7.48
CA SER A 16 5.74 -10.56 8.62
C SER A 16 5.50 -9.91 9.99
N CYS A 17 5.26 -8.60 10.04
CA CYS A 17 4.99 -7.86 11.29
C CYS A 17 3.50 -7.82 11.67
N TYR A 18 2.59 -8.31 10.81
CA TYR A 18 1.14 -8.21 11.03
C TYR A 18 0.48 -9.56 11.26
N ASN A 19 -0.55 -9.56 12.10
CA ASN A 19 -1.39 -10.73 12.34
C ASN A 19 -2.40 -10.89 11.19
N SER A 20 -2.26 -11.94 10.40
CA SER A 20 -3.14 -12.22 9.25
C SER A 20 -4.59 -12.56 9.63
N ASN A 21 -4.86 -12.83 10.91
CA ASN A 21 -6.22 -13.10 11.41
C ASN A 21 -7.00 -11.83 11.79
N GLU A 22 -6.35 -10.67 11.85
CA GLU A 22 -7.02 -9.40 12.11
C GLU A 22 -7.58 -8.81 10.82
N LYS A 23 -8.69 -8.07 10.90
CA LYS A 23 -9.28 -7.36 9.75
C LYS A 23 -8.49 -6.06 9.51
N ILE A 24 -7.48 -6.12 8.66
CA ILE A 24 -6.57 -4.99 8.40
C ILE A 24 -6.39 -4.74 6.91
N ILE A 25 -6.19 -3.47 6.59
CA ILE A 25 -5.74 -2.99 5.29
C ILE A 25 -4.47 -2.18 5.52
N ILE A 26 -3.44 -2.39 4.72
CA ILE A 26 -2.17 -1.66 4.80
C ILE A 26 -1.94 -0.94 3.48
N GLY A 27 -1.57 0.33 3.54
CA GLY A 27 -1.23 1.14 2.37
C GLY A 27 -0.99 2.60 2.74
N GLU A 28 -0.82 3.46 1.74
CA GLU A 28 -0.73 4.89 1.98
C GLU A 28 -2.13 5.46 2.28
N ARG A 29 -2.39 5.78 3.55
CA ARG A 29 -3.69 6.26 4.03
C ARG A 29 -3.95 7.73 3.68
N TYR A 30 -5.04 7.99 2.96
CA TYR A 30 -5.58 9.32 2.67
C TYR A 30 -6.87 9.54 3.45
N GLY A 31 -7.30 10.80 3.58
CA GLY A 31 -8.51 11.18 4.30
C GLY A 31 -9.46 11.99 3.44
N TYR A 32 -10.76 11.72 3.54
CA TYR A 32 -11.80 12.41 2.77
C TYR A 32 -12.95 12.89 3.67
N GLY A 33 -13.42 14.12 3.46
CA GLY A 33 -14.63 14.65 4.10
C GLY A 33 -14.55 14.87 5.61
N PHE A 34 -13.33 15.00 6.16
CA PHE A 34 -13.13 15.30 7.56
C PHE A 34 -13.63 16.71 7.89
N SER A 35 -14.55 16.81 8.84
CA SER A 35 -14.95 18.09 9.42
C SER A 35 -13.90 18.56 10.42
N THR A 36 -13.89 19.85 10.76
CA THR A 36 -12.99 20.43 11.77
C THR A 36 -12.97 19.66 13.10
N PRO A 37 -14.11 19.18 13.66
CA PRO A 37 -14.08 18.35 14.87
C PRO A 37 -13.73 16.88 14.62
N GLY A 38 -13.51 16.46 13.38
CA GLY A 38 -13.16 15.07 13.02
C GLY A 38 -14.30 14.05 13.18
N SER A 39 -15.53 14.50 13.40
CA SER A 39 -16.70 13.62 13.61
C SER A 39 -17.23 12.98 12.33
N THR A 40 -16.92 13.59 11.19
CA THR A 40 -17.27 13.10 9.84
C THR A 40 -16.00 12.79 9.05
N GLY A 41 -16.15 12.18 7.89
CA GLY A 41 -15.03 11.81 7.03
C GLY A 41 -14.45 10.45 7.34
N TYR A 42 -13.70 9.90 6.39
CA TYR A 42 -13.18 8.54 6.48
C TYR A 42 -11.79 8.46 5.87
N ASP A 43 -11.05 7.47 6.35
CA ASP A 43 -9.77 7.10 5.80
C ASP A 43 -9.97 6.10 4.66
N TYR A 44 -9.08 6.15 3.67
CA TYR A 44 -9.02 5.16 2.60
C TYR A 44 -7.55 4.90 2.18
N PRO A 45 -7.20 3.67 1.78
CA PRO A 45 -5.89 3.36 1.23
C PRO A 45 -5.85 3.82 -0.23
N THR A 46 -4.97 4.74 -0.61
CA THR A 46 -4.94 5.24 -1.99
C THR A 46 -4.52 4.15 -2.99
N GLY A 47 -5.33 3.97 -4.05
CA GLY A 47 -5.23 2.80 -4.93
C GLY A 47 -3.91 2.64 -5.67
N GLY A 48 -3.42 3.72 -6.27
CA GLY A 48 -2.19 3.72 -7.06
C GLY A 48 -0.93 3.42 -6.25
N SER A 49 -0.93 3.69 -4.94
CA SER A 49 0.20 3.32 -4.08
C SER A 49 0.32 1.80 -3.88
N GLY A 50 -0.72 1.04 -4.22
CA GLY A 50 -0.87 -0.35 -3.84
C GLY A 50 -1.44 -0.48 -2.42
N MET A 51 -2.17 -1.57 -2.21
CA MET A 51 -2.87 -1.85 -0.96
C MET A 51 -2.81 -3.34 -0.66
N VAL A 52 -2.73 -3.69 0.62
CA VAL A 52 -2.66 -5.07 1.07
C VAL A 52 -3.78 -5.34 2.06
N PHE A 53 -4.45 -6.48 1.89
CA PHE A 53 -5.57 -6.88 2.72
C PHE A 53 -5.24 -8.19 3.42
N SER A 54 -5.64 -8.30 4.69
CA SER A 54 -5.73 -9.62 5.31
C SER A 54 -6.93 -10.41 4.78
N THR A 55 -6.85 -11.73 4.84
CA THR A 55 -7.94 -12.60 4.38
C THR A 55 -9.30 -12.27 5.04
N PRO A 56 -9.38 -12.03 6.37
CA PRO A 56 -10.65 -11.65 7.00
C PRO A 56 -11.19 -10.29 6.54
N ALA A 57 -10.31 -9.34 6.18
CA ALA A 57 -10.72 -8.05 5.62
C ALA A 57 -11.34 -8.25 4.22
N VAL A 58 -10.70 -9.03 3.34
CA VAL A 58 -11.24 -9.36 2.01
C VAL A 58 -12.60 -10.04 2.11
N GLN A 59 -12.73 -11.04 2.99
CA GLN A 59 -14.00 -11.74 3.20
C GLN A 59 -15.11 -10.79 3.62
N THR A 60 -14.83 -9.88 4.57
CA THR A 60 -15.79 -8.88 5.05
C THR A 60 -16.20 -7.91 3.92
N ILE A 61 -15.23 -7.39 3.16
CA ILE A 61 -15.51 -6.47 2.03
C ILE A 61 -16.38 -7.16 0.98
N ALA A 62 -16.02 -8.38 0.59
CA ALA A 62 -16.75 -9.13 -0.44
C ALA A 62 -18.19 -9.48 -0.03
N SER A 63 -18.46 -9.65 1.27
CA SER A 63 -19.80 -10.02 1.76
C SER A 63 -20.68 -8.83 2.14
N GLU A 64 -20.11 -7.71 2.61
CA GLU A 64 -20.86 -6.62 3.24
C GLU A 64 -20.86 -5.30 2.45
N CYS A 65 -20.09 -5.24 1.36
CA CYS A 65 -19.87 -4.03 0.59
C CYS A 65 -20.11 -4.25 -0.90
N ALA A 66 -20.55 -3.19 -1.57
CA ALA A 66 -20.83 -3.17 -3.00
C ALA A 66 -20.50 -1.79 -3.54
N CYS A 67 -20.04 -1.73 -4.79
CA CYS A 67 -19.84 -0.48 -5.49
C CYS A 67 -21.21 0.09 -5.91
N PRO A 68 -21.47 1.40 -5.72
CA PRO A 68 -22.73 2.00 -6.11
C PRO A 68 -22.89 2.14 -7.64
N ALA A 69 -21.78 2.17 -8.37
CA ALA A 69 -21.71 2.21 -9.84
C ALA A 69 -20.37 1.63 -10.34
N ASP A 70 -20.31 1.22 -11.60
CA ASP A 70 -19.12 0.61 -12.23
C ASP A 70 -17.90 1.56 -12.30
N ASP A 71 -18.14 2.87 -12.29
CA ASP A 71 -17.11 3.92 -12.33
C ASP A 71 -16.80 4.51 -10.95
N SER A 72 -17.31 3.90 -9.89
CA SER A 72 -17.02 4.33 -8.52
C SER A 72 -15.52 4.15 -8.23
N PRO A 73 -14.87 5.13 -7.57
CA PRO A 73 -13.47 4.98 -7.18
C PRO A 73 -13.34 3.88 -6.11
N ASP A 74 -12.78 2.74 -6.49
CA ASP A 74 -12.69 1.54 -5.66
C ASP A 74 -12.05 1.81 -4.29
N ASP A 75 -10.97 2.60 -4.25
CA ASP A 75 -10.24 2.91 -3.02
C ASP A 75 -11.09 3.68 -2.00
N MET A 76 -11.83 4.69 -2.46
CA MET A 76 -12.75 5.44 -1.62
C MET A 76 -13.93 4.57 -1.15
N ILE A 77 -14.47 3.71 -2.01
CA ILE A 77 -15.53 2.74 -1.62
C ILE A 77 -15.01 1.76 -0.57
N ILE A 78 -13.78 1.26 -0.73
CA ILE A 78 -13.09 0.43 0.27
C ILE A 78 -12.96 1.19 1.60
N GLY A 79 -12.62 2.48 1.58
CA GLY A 79 -12.55 3.31 2.79
C GLY A 79 -13.89 3.46 3.51
N VAL A 80 -14.96 3.74 2.76
CA VAL A 80 -16.33 3.79 3.31
C VAL A 80 -16.73 2.45 3.92
N CYS A 81 -16.47 1.37 3.19
CA CYS A 81 -16.72 0.00 3.63
C CYS A 81 -15.95 -0.33 4.92
N ALA A 82 -14.66 -0.01 4.97
CA ALA A 82 -13.80 -0.24 6.13
C ALA A 82 -14.32 0.50 7.36
N ARG A 83 -14.73 1.77 7.21
CA ARG A 83 -15.36 2.53 8.30
C ARG A 83 -16.66 1.88 8.78
N LYS A 84 -17.52 1.41 7.88
CA LYS A 84 -18.80 0.77 8.22
C LYS A 84 -18.61 -0.56 8.95
N THR A 85 -17.62 -1.34 8.54
CA THR A 85 -17.40 -2.72 9.00
C THR A 85 -16.34 -2.85 10.10
N GLY A 86 -15.71 -1.75 10.50
CA GLY A 86 -14.68 -1.71 11.54
C GLY A 86 -13.34 -2.30 11.11
N ILE A 87 -13.06 -2.38 9.80
CA ILE A 87 -11.75 -2.79 9.29
C ILE A 87 -10.75 -1.65 9.52
N VAL A 88 -9.59 -1.96 10.08
CA VAL A 88 -8.56 -0.96 10.38
C VAL A 88 -7.71 -0.71 9.14
N ILE A 89 -7.58 0.57 8.75
CA ILE A 89 -6.63 1.00 7.71
C ILE A 89 -5.35 1.51 8.39
N VAL A 90 -4.27 0.76 8.20
CA VAL A 90 -2.95 1.08 8.73
C VAL A 90 -2.15 1.86 7.68
N HIS A 91 -1.85 3.11 8.00
CA HIS A 91 -0.97 3.93 7.17
C HIS A 91 0.45 3.36 7.15
N ASN A 92 1.02 3.20 5.96
CA ASN A 92 2.43 2.90 5.78
C ASN A 92 3.06 3.85 4.76
N ALA A 93 3.98 4.68 5.24
CA ALA A 93 4.66 5.73 4.48
C ALA A 93 5.64 5.21 3.41
N ALA A 94 5.87 3.89 3.33
CA ALA A 94 6.68 3.29 2.28
C ALA A 94 5.87 3.03 0.98
N PHE A 95 4.55 3.12 1.02
CA PHE A 95 3.70 3.08 -0.17
C PHE A 95 3.57 4.50 -0.73
N HIS A 96 3.67 4.66 -2.05
CA HIS A 96 3.70 5.99 -2.68
C HIS A 96 2.76 6.08 -3.89
N GLN A 97 1.77 6.98 -3.81
CA GLN A 97 0.78 7.29 -4.86
C GLN A 97 1.34 8.02 -6.09
N ALA A 98 2.63 8.36 -6.07
CA ALA A 98 3.30 9.15 -7.09
C ALA A 98 4.68 8.58 -7.42
N ARG A 99 5.39 9.21 -8.36
CA ARG A 99 6.70 8.74 -8.83
C ARG A 99 7.76 9.06 -7.79
N HIS A 100 8.87 8.33 -7.85
CA HIS A 100 10.05 8.58 -7.01
C HIS A 100 10.56 10.03 -7.03
N ILE A 101 10.46 10.73 -8.18
CA ILE A 101 10.87 12.15 -8.32
C ILE A 101 9.93 13.15 -7.67
N ASP A 102 8.69 12.75 -7.36
CA ASP A 102 7.69 13.64 -6.75
C ASP A 102 7.88 13.74 -5.23
N TYR A 103 8.83 12.97 -4.66
CA TYR A 103 9.18 12.98 -3.24
C TYR A 103 10.60 13.52 -3.03
N PRO A 104 10.86 14.25 -1.94
CA PRO A 104 12.22 14.66 -1.58
C PRO A 104 13.13 13.44 -1.39
N GLU A 105 14.36 13.50 -1.91
CA GLU A 105 15.32 12.40 -1.79
C GLU A 105 15.59 12.02 -0.33
N SER A 106 15.65 13.01 0.57
CA SER A 106 15.82 12.80 2.01
C SER A 106 14.69 11.99 2.65
N TYR A 107 13.46 12.11 2.12
CA TYR A 107 12.31 11.34 2.56
C TYR A 107 12.43 9.87 2.13
N ILE A 108 12.70 9.63 0.84
CA ILE A 108 12.88 8.28 0.28
C ILE A 108 14.05 7.53 0.93
N ARG A 109 15.15 8.23 1.25
CA ARG A 109 16.29 7.63 1.96
C ARG A 109 15.96 7.26 3.40
N ARG A 110 15.06 7.99 4.06
CA ARG A 110 14.67 7.72 5.45
C ARG A 110 13.67 6.56 5.55
N ILE A 111 12.76 6.45 4.58
CA ILE A 111 11.72 5.42 4.54
C ILE A 111 11.88 4.63 3.24
N PRO A 112 12.61 3.50 3.27
CA PRO A 112 12.84 2.70 2.08
C PRO A 112 11.51 2.30 1.41
N PRO A 113 11.31 2.62 0.12
CA PRO A 113 10.01 2.53 -0.53
C PRO A 113 9.57 1.07 -0.75
N ILE A 114 8.30 0.75 -0.54
CA ILE A 114 7.69 -0.51 -0.98
C ILE A 114 7.15 -0.37 -2.39
N SER A 115 6.59 0.79 -2.73
CA SER A 115 6.02 1.02 -4.05
C SER A 115 6.24 2.43 -4.57
N PHE A 116 6.09 2.61 -5.88
CA PHE A 116 5.91 3.88 -6.57
C PHE A 116 4.89 3.71 -7.69
N HIS A 117 4.02 4.70 -7.85
CA HIS A 117 2.97 4.73 -8.87
C HIS A 117 3.36 5.61 -10.07
N LYS A 118 2.58 5.57 -11.17
CA LYS A 118 2.75 6.38 -12.39
C LYS A 118 4.08 6.19 -13.09
N PHE A 119 4.46 4.95 -13.37
CA PHE A 119 5.72 4.71 -14.06
C PHE A 119 5.73 5.07 -15.56
N ASP A 120 4.63 5.56 -16.12
CA ASP A 120 4.45 5.80 -17.57
C ASP A 120 5.50 6.74 -18.19
N ASP A 121 5.99 7.72 -17.42
CA ASP A 121 6.94 8.75 -17.89
C ASP A 121 8.38 8.55 -17.37
N ILE A 122 8.72 7.36 -16.86
CA ILE A 122 10.05 7.05 -16.30
C ILE A 122 10.58 5.74 -16.90
N ASP A 123 11.86 5.44 -16.66
CA ASP A 123 12.39 4.09 -16.90
C ASP A 123 12.04 3.19 -15.69
N PRO A 124 11.03 2.30 -15.79
CA PRO A 124 10.59 1.49 -14.67
C PRO A 124 11.68 0.51 -14.20
N PHE A 125 12.53 0.03 -15.11
CA PHE A 125 13.59 -0.91 -14.76
C PHE A 125 14.69 -0.22 -13.97
N SER A 126 15.14 0.95 -14.42
CA SER A 126 16.14 1.75 -13.71
C SER A 126 15.64 2.16 -12.31
N VAL A 127 14.39 2.61 -12.21
CA VAL A 127 13.78 3.00 -10.94
C VAL A 127 13.61 1.81 -10.00
N TYR A 128 13.11 0.68 -10.51
CA TYR A 128 13.01 -0.55 -9.73
C TYR A 128 14.39 -0.98 -9.19
N LYS A 129 15.40 -1.02 -10.05
CA LYS A 129 16.76 -1.46 -9.67
C LYS A 129 17.40 -0.53 -8.66
N THR A 130 17.18 0.78 -8.78
CA THR A 130 17.77 1.81 -7.91
C THR A 130 17.09 1.86 -6.55
N TYR A 131 15.76 1.87 -6.55
CA TYR A 131 15.01 2.16 -5.34
C TYR A 131 14.41 0.92 -4.70
N LEU A 132 13.92 -0.06 -5.46
CA LEU A 132 13.03 -1.14 -4.98
C LEU A 132 13.68 -2.52 -4.84
N TYR A 133 14.72 -2.78 -5.62
CA TYR A 133 15.41 -4.07 -5.62
C TYR A 133 16.23 -4.26 -4.33
N GLU A 134 15.88 -5.29 -3.56
CA GLU A 134 16.73 -5.83 -2.49
C GLU A 134 17.00 -7.30 -2.79
N PRO A 135 18.27 -7.75 -2.80
CA PRO A 135 18.55 -9.18 -2.90
C PRO A 135 18.03 -9.89 -1.65
N SER A 136 17.30 -10.98 -1.84
CA SER A 136 16.85 -11.84 -0.74
C SER A 136 18.02 -12.23 0.18
N THR A 137 17.86 -12.01 1.48
CA THR A 137 18.86 -12.36 2.50
C THR A 137 19.08 -13.87 2.61
N ALA A 138 18.08 -14.68 2.23
CA ALA A 138 18.16 -16.14 2.20
C ALA A 138 19.33 -16.68 1.34
N ARG A 139 19.79 -15.93 0.33
CA ARG A 139 20.92 -16.36 -0.52
C ARG A 139 22.31 -16.09 0.07
N LYS A 140 22.41 -15.42 1.22
CA LYS A 140 23.71 -15.16 1.88
C LYS A 140 24.09 -16.25 2.89
N GLU A 141 23.12 -16.95 3.47
CA GLU A 141 23.38 -18.03 4.44
C GLU A 141 23.94 -19.28 3.74
N GLU A 142 23.47 -19.62 2.53
CA GLU A 142 24.01 -20.75 1.74
C GLU A 142 25.46 -20.57 1.24
N LYS A 143 26.00 -19.34 1.24
CA LYS A 143 27.38 -19.06 0.80
C LYS A 143 28.38 -18.94 1.93
N SER A 144 27.94 -19.07 3.19
CA SER A 144 28.81 -19.03 4.36
C SER A 144 29.21 -20.42 4.88
N GLU A 145 28.65 -21.50 4.31
CA GLU A 145 28.88 -22.89 4.74
C GLU A 145 29.60 -23.75 3.68
N LEU A 146 30.28 -23.14 2.72
CA LEU A 146 31.10 -23.81 1.69
C LEU A 146 32.55 -23.32 1.71
#